data_AF-A0A315XJ98-F1
#
_entry.id   AF-A0A315XJ98-F1
#
_cell.length_a   1.000
_cell.length_b   1.000
_cell.length_c   1.000
_cell.angle_alpha   90.00
_cell.angle_beta   90.00
_cell.angle_gamma   90.00
#
_symmetry.space_group_name_H-M   'P 1'
#
loop_
_entity.id
_entity.type
_entity.pdbx_description
1 polymer ?
#
loop_
_entity_poly.entity_id
_entity_poly.type
_entity_poly.pdbx_seq_one_letter_code
_entity_poly.pdbx_strand_id
1 'polypeptide(L)'
;MSIDILQSIVGGITASLVWFMAGGVLYMNPFVAKIYRDAQKSPGLKKWANVPKYLSFQFYGILAQCLLWAFVFAFIKSVLPGGIILKGISFGLLLVAVKIFPRFVDMWTQSTYPDNLLVIEFVNGTIGSFIIGVVLAYLIR
;
A
#
# COMPACT_ATOMS: atom_id res chain seq x y z
N MET A 1 -25.45 8.95 8.07
CA MET A 1 -24.46 8.75 6.99
C MET A 1 -24.66 7.35 6.46
N SER A 2 -25.23 7.19 5.26
CA SER A 2 -25.38 5.87 4.64
C SER A 2 -24.05 5.46 4.02
N ILE A 3 -23.58 4.27 4.34
CA ILE A 3 -22.40 3.68 3.70
C ILE A 3 -22.89 3.03 2.40
N ASP A 4 -22.42 3.53 1.26
CA ASP A 4 -22.61 2.83 -0.01
C ASP A 4 -21.64 1.65 -0.06
N ILE A 5 -22.16 0.48 0.32
CA ILE A 5 -21.40 -0.77 0.39
C ILE A 5 -20.86 -1.14 -0.99
N LEU A 6 -21.64 -0.92 -2.05
CA LEU A 6 -21.24 -1.26 -3.41
C LEU A 6 -20.05 -0.40 -3.86
N GLN A 7 -20.13 0.92 -3.67
CA GLN A 7 -19.01 1.82 -3.97
C GLN A 7 -17.76 1.47 -3.16
N SER A 8 -17.93 1.07 -1.90
CA SER A 8 -16.80 0.68 -1.04
C SER A 8 -16.11 -0.58 -1.55
N ILE A 9 -16.89 -1.61 -1.95
CA ILE A 9 -16.34 -2.85 -2.51
C ILE A 9 -15.64 -2.57 -3.84
N VAL A 10 -16.29 -1.86 -4.76
CA VAL A 10 -15.71 -1.49 -6.06
C VAL A 10 -14.45 -0.66 -5.87
N GLY A 11 -14.50 0.34 -4.98
CA GLY A 11 -13.36 1.19 -4.64
C GLY A 11 -12.18 0.39 -4.11
N GLY A 12 -12.42 -0.53 -3.17
CA GLY A 12 -11.37 -1.40 -2.62
C GLY A 12 -10.74 -2.33 -3.67
N ILE A 13 -11.55 -2.95 -4.54
CA ILE A 13 -11.06 -3.79 -5.64
C ILE A 13 -10.22 -2.95 -6.61
N THR A 14 -10.73 -1.81 -7.07
CA THR A 14 -9.99 -0.95 -8.00
C THR A 14 -8.70 -0.43 -7.38
N ALA A 15 -8.72 0.02 -6.12
CA ALA A 15 -7.52 0.45 -5.41
C ALA A 15 -6.49 -0.67 -5.30
N SER A 16 -6.93 -1.92 -5.06
CA SER A 16 -6.02 -3.08 -4.99
C SER A 16 -5.32 -3.36 -6.32
N LEU A 17 -6.05 -3.31 -7.44
CA LEU A 17 -5.49 -3.51 -8.77
C LEU A 17 -4.49 -2.40 -9.13
N VAL A 18 -4.87 -1.14 -8.92
CA VAL A 18 -4.00 0.01 -9.24
C VAL A 18 -2.74 -0.02 -8.38
N TRP A 19 -2.86 -0.28 -7.07
CA TRP A 19 -1.70 -0.37 -6.19
C TRP A 19 -0.81 -1.58 -6.53
N PHE A 20 -1.38 -2.74 -6.85
CA PHE A 20 -0.61 -3.90 -7.25
C PHE A 20 0.19 -3.65 -8.54
N MET A 21 -0.43 -3.04 -9.55
CA MET A 21 0.25 -2.65 -10.80
C MET A 21 1.35 -1.62 -10.53
N ALA A 22 1.06 -0.58 -9.75
CA ALA A 22 2.06 0.42 -9.36
C ALA A 22 3.24 -0.21 -8.61
N GLY A 23 2.95 -1.14 -7.70
CA GLY A 23 3.96 -1.94 -7.01
C GLY A 23 4.83 -2.73 -8.00
N GLY A 24 4.22 -3.41 -8.98
CA GLY A 24 4.94 -4.10 -10.04
C GLY A 24 5.93 -3.18 -10.76
N VAL A 25 5.50 -1.99 -11.18
CA VAL A 25 6.37 -0.99 -11.83
C VAL A 25 7.49 -0.52 -10.89
N LEU A 26 7.16 -0.20 -9.64
CA LEU A 26 8.12 0.34 -8.68
C LEU A 26 9.15 -0.71 -8.22
N TYR A 27 8.77 -1.97 -8.06
CA TYR A 27 9.68 -3.03 -7.62
C TYR A 27 10.48 -3.67 -8.76
N MET A 28 9.91 -3.74 -9.97
CA MET A 28 10.57 -4.37 -11.13
C MET A 28 11.41 -3.40 -11.96
N ASN A 29 11.52 -2.13 -11.56
CA ASN A 29 12.42 -1.21 -12.24
C ASN A 29 13.89 -1.66 -12.07
N PRO A 30 14.78 -1.47 -13.06
CA PRO A 30 16.13 -2.02 -13.05
C PRO A 30 16.98 -1.61 -11.84
N PHE A 31 16.77 -0.39 -11.31
CA PHE A 31 17.53 0.13 -10.19
C PHE A 31 17.14 -0.57 -8.89
N VAL A 32 15.85 -0.64 -8.59
CA VAL A 32 15.33 -1.32 -7.39
C VAL A 32 15.58 -2.82 -7.47
N ALA A 33 15.33 -3.44 -8.62
CA ALA A 33 15.54 -4.87 -8.83
C ALA A 33 17.01 -5.27 -8.57
N LYS A 34 17.97 -4.44 -8.98
CA LYS A 34 19.40 -4.66 -8.68
C LYS A 34 19.66 -4.66 -7.17
N ILE A 35 19.13 -3.69 -6.43
CA ILE A 35 19.30 -3.58 -4.98
C ILE A 35 18.74 -4.83 -4.28
N TYR A 36 17.54 -5.28 -4.66
CA TYR A 36 16.94 -6.51 -4.13
C TYR A 36 17.79 -7.75 -4.42
N ARG A 37 18.37 -7.84 -5.63
CA ARG A 37 19.26 -8.95 -6.01
C ARG A 37 20.52 -8.96 -5.16
N ASP A 38 21.15 -7.81 -4.97
CA ASP A 38 22.40 -7.68 -4.20
C ASP A 38 22.16 -8.01 -2.71
N ALA A 39 20.96 -7.74 -2.21
CA ALA A 39 20.55 -8.02 -0.84
C ALA A 39 20.08 -9.48 -0.59
N GLN A 40 19.93 -10.34 -1.61
CA GLN A 40 19.30 -11.68 -1.50
C GLN A 40 19.88 -12.61 -0.43
N LYS A 41 21.15 -12.40 -0.04
CA LYS A 41 21.83 -13.22 0.98
C LYS A 41 21.51 -12.76 2.40
N SER A 42 20.83 -11.63 2.59
CA SER A 42 20.49 -11.12 3.92
C SER A 42 19.55 -12.08 4.65
N PRO A 43 19.82 -12.40 5.93
CA PRO A 43 18.94 -13.26 6.74
C PRO A 43 17.57 -12.63 6.99
N GLY A 44 17.43 -11.30 6.86
CA GLY A 44 16.16 -10.59 7.02
C GLY A 44 15.18 -10.81 5.86
N LEU A 45 15.60 -11.44 4.75
CA LEU A 45 14.75 -11.68 3.60
C LEU A 45 14.20 -13.11 3.59
N LYS A 46 12.87 -13.22 3.60
CA LYS A 46 12.19 -14.50 3.40
C LYS A 46 12.40 -15.00 1.98
N LYS A 47 12.93 -16.21 1.85
CA LYS A 47 13.09 -16.89 0.55
C LYS A 47 11.76 -17.54 0.14
N TRP A 48 11.34 -17.28 -1.10
CA TRP A 48 10.16 -17.88 -1.69
C TRP A 48 10.57 -18.84 -2.81
N ALA A 49 10.16 -20.10 -2.70
CA ALA A 49 10.49 -21.12 -3.71
C ALA A 49 9.66 -20.97 -5.00
N ASN A 50 8.53 -20.27 -4.94
CA ASN A 50 7.58 -20.16 -6.05
C ASN A 50 7.08 -18.72 -6.18
N VAL A 51 7.48 -18.05 -7.27
CA VAL A 51 7.14 -16.66 -7.56
C VAL A 51 5.64 -16.45 -7.75
N PRO A 52 4.92 -17.26 -8.56
CA PRO A 52 3.46 -17.16 -8.65
C PRO A 52 2.75 -17.21 -7.29
N LYS A 53 3.16 -18.13 -6.40
CA LYS A 53 2.58 -18.23 -5.05
C LYS A 53 2.82 -16.97 -4.22
N TYR A 54 4.03 -16.40 -4.29
CA TYR A 54 4.37 -15.15 -3.64
C TYR A 54 3.50 -13.99 -4.14
N LEU A 55 3.40 -13.82 -5.46
CA LEU A 55 2.61 -12.74 -6.07
C LEU A 55 1.12 -12.86 -5.73
N SER A 56 0.56 -14.07 -5.77
CA SER A 56 -0.83 -14.30 -5.37
C SER A 56 -1.06 -13.95 -3.90
N PHE A 57 -0.18 -14.39 -3.00
CA PHE A 57 -0.30 -14.05 -1.58
C PHE A 57 -0.21 -12.54 -1.34
N GLN A 58 0.70 -11.86 -2.03
CA GLN A 58 0.84 -10.42 -1.98
C GLN A 58 -0.41 -9.71 -2.50
N PHE A 59 -0.97 -10.16 -3.62
CA PHE A 59 -2.19 -9.59 -4.18
C PHE A 59 -3.39 -9.76 -3.25
N TYR A 60 -3.62 -10.95 -2.69
CA TYR A 60 -4.72 -11.16 -1.74
C TYR A 60 -4.56 -10.34 -0.46
N GLY A 61 -3.33 -10.18 0.04
CA GLY A 61 -3.05 -9.27 1.16
C GLY A 61 -3.38 -7.81 0.83
N ILE A 62 -2.99 -7.35 -0.37
CA ILE A 62 -3.32 -6.00 -0.87
C ILE A 62 -4.83 -5.83 -1.03
N LEU A 63 -5.53 -6.81 -1.61
CA LEU A 63 -6.98 -6.80 -1.79
C LEU A 63 -7.72 -6.67 -0.46
N ALA A 64 -7.39 -7.53 0.51
CA ALA A 64 -8.00 -7.49 1.83
C ALA A 64 -7.77 -6.14 2.51
N GLN A 65 -6.55 -5.61 2.44
CA GLN A 65 -6.21 -4.30 3.00
C GLN A 65 -6.99 -3.16 2.33
N CYS A 66 -7.05 -3.13 0.99
CA CYS A 66 -7.78 -2.10 0.26
C CYS A 66 -9.28 -2.12 0.52
N LEU A 67 -9.89 -3.31 0.68
CA LEU A 67 -11.30 -3.42 1.07
C LEU A 67 -11.53 -2.82 2.46
N LEU A 68 -10.68 -3.13 3.44
CA LEU A 68 -10.79 -2.54 4.78
C LEU A 68 -10.63 -1.01 4.76
N TRP A 69 -9.66 -0.49 4.02
CA TRP A 69 -9.49 0.96 3.89
C TRP A 69 -10.62 1.64 3.13
N ALA A 70 -11.24 0.97 2.16
CA ALA A 70 -12.42 1.49 1.49
C ALA A 70 -13.58 1.70 2.48
N PHE A 71 -13.82 0.73 3.38
CA PHE A 71 -14.82 0.89 4.45
C PHE A 71 -14.45 2.01 5.42
N VAL A 72 -13.19 2.09 5.86
CA VAL A 72 -12.72 3.18 6.73
C VAL A 72 -12.90 4.53 6.05
N PHE A 73 -12.50 4.67 4.78
CA PHE A 73 -12.67 5.89 4.01
C PHE A 73 -14.14 6.29 3.89
N ALA A 74 -15.03 5.35 3.54
CA ALA A 74 -16.46 5.60 3.45
C ALA A 74 -17.05 6.14 4.77
N PHE A 75 -16.51 5.71 5.91
CA PHE A 75 -16.92 6.16 7.24
C PHE A 75 -16.38 7.57 7.57
N ILE A 76 -15.12 7.87 7.25
CA ILE A 76 -14.47 9.13 7.65
C ILE A 76 -14.46 10.23 6.59
N LYS A 77 -14.86 9.96 5.34
CA LYS A 77 -14.79 10.92 4.22
C LYS A 77 -15.52 12.24 4.45
N SER A 78 -16.48 12.27 5.36
CA SER A 78 -17.26 13.45 5.73
C SER A 78 -16.48 14.44 6.59
N VAL A 79 -15.51 13.94 7.38
CA VAL A 79 -14.65 14.76 8.24
C VAL A 79 -13.31 15.08 7.59
N LEU A 80 -12.97 14.42 6.48
CA LEU A 80 -11.78 14.75 5.70
C LEU A 80 -11.94 16.10 4.98
N PRO A 81 -10.89 16.93 4.96
CA PRO A 81 -10.98 18.30 4.46
C PRO A 81 -11.08 18.40 2.93
N GLY A 82 -11.78 19.44 2.48
CA GLY A 82 -11.79 19.90 1.08
C GLY A 82 -12.51 19.01 0.07
N GLY A 83 -12.15 19.20 -1.20
CA GLY A 83 -12.71 18.46 -2.34
C GLY A 83 -12.13 17.06 -2.49
N ILE A 84 -12.55 16.35 -3.54
CA ILE A 84 -12.19 14.95 -3.82
C ILE A 84 -10.68 14.70 -3.71
N ILE A 85 -9.87 15.54 -4.37
CA ILE A 85 -8.41 15.38 -4.38
C ILE A 85 -7.83 15.57 -2.97
N LEU A 86 -8.26 16.61 -2.24
CA LEU A 86 -7.73 16.88 -0.91
C LEU A 86 -8.14 15.80 0.09
N LYS A 87 -9.34 15.23 -0.03
CA LYS A 87 -9.76 14.06 0.75
C LYS A 87 -8.88 12.86 0.48
N GLY A 88 -8.57 12.59 -0.79
CA GLY A 88 -7.69 11.49 -1.18
C GLY A 88 -6.26 11.66 -0.65
N ILE A 89 -5.69 12.87 -0.75
CA ILE A 89 -4.36 13.19 -0.20
C ILE A 89 -4.37 13.06 1.33
N SER A 90 -5.38 13.62 2.00
CA SER A 90 -5.51 13.56 3.46
C SER A 90 -5.62 12.12 3.94
N PHE A 91 -6.39 11.29 3.25
CA PHE A 91 -6.48 9.87 3.58
C PHE A 91 -5.17 9.12 3.30
N GLY A 92 -4.49 9.44 2.20
CA GLY A 92 -3.16 8.90 1.91
C GLY A 92 -2.15 9.20 3.02
N LEU A 93 -2.15 10.45 3.53
CA LEU A 93 -1.34 10.84 4.69
C LEU A 93 -1.70 10.05 5.94
N LEU A 94 -3.00 9.84 6.21
CA LEU A 94 -3.43 8.99 7.32
C LEU A 94 -2.88 7.58 7.19
N LEU A 95 -2.99 6.95 6.00
CA LEU A 95 -2.42 5.62 5.76
C LEU A 95 -0.91 5.58 5.97
N VAL A 96 -0.18 6.62 5.55
CA VAL A 96 1.26 6.73 5.82
C VAL A 96 1.52 6.75 7.33
N ALA A 97 0.81 7.59 8.07
CA ALA A 97 0.97 7.77 9.50
C ALA A 97 0.60 6.52 10.31
N VAL A 98 -0.49 5.81 9.96
CA VAL A 98 -0.99 4.67 10.76
C VAL A 98 -0.41 3.33 10.36
N LYS A 99 0.13 3.20 9.14
CA LYS A 99 0.59 1.91 8.60
C LYS A 99 2.04 1.95 8.16
N ILE A 100 2.42 2.89 7.30
CA ILE A 100 3.75 2.88 6.67
C ILE A 100 4.83 3.27 7.68
N PHE A 101 4.62 4.35 8.42
CA PHE A 101 5.56 4.81 9.43
C PHE A 101 5.76 3.80 10.57
N PRO A 102 4.69 3.26 11.22
CA PRO A 102 4.86 2.26 12.26
C PRO A 102 5.56 0.99 11.77
N ARG A 103 5.21 0.51 10.56
CA ARG A 103 5.87 -0.66 9.97
C ARG A 103 7.36 -0.41 9.70
N PHE A 104 7.72 0.78 9.21
CA PHE A 104 9.12 1.13 8.99
C PHE A 104 9.90 1.12 10.30
N VAL A 105 9.37 1.75 11.36
CA VAL A 105 10.01 1.78 12.68
C VAL A 105 10.13 0.37 13.25
N ASP A 106 9.07 -0.44 13.14
CA ASP A 106 9.06 -1.84 13.60
C ASP A 106 10.16 -2.67 12.90
N MET A 107 10.21 -2.63 11.56
CA MET A 107 11.23 -3.35 10.81
C MET A 107 12.65 -2.82 11.07
N TRP A 108 12.82 -1.50 11.20
CA TRP A 108 14.12 -0.89 11.47
C TRP A 108 14.66 -1.25 12.86
N THR A 109 13.79 -1.38 13.86
CA THR A 109 14.20 -1.64 15.26
C THR A 109 14.29 -3.13 15.58
N GLN A 110 13.47 -3.98 14.98
CA GLN A 110 13.29 -5.38 15.40
C GLN A 110 13.79 -6.41 14.39
N SER A 111 14.33 -6.00 13.25
CA SER A 111 14.75 -6.95 12.21
C SER A 111 16.14 -6.66 11.65
N THR A 112 16.75 -7.66 11.03
CA THR A 112 18.01 -7.52 10.27
C THR A 112 17.74 -7.16 8.80
N TYR A 113 16.65 -6.41 8.55
CA TYR A 113 16.28 -6.03 7.19
C TYR A 113 17.23 -4.96 6.65
N PRO A 114 17.76 -5.08 5.43
CA PRO A 114 18.71 -4.10 4.89
C PRO A 114 18.14 -2.68 4.80
N ASP A 115 18.89 -1.67 5.25
CA ASP A 115 18.43 -0.27 5.30
C ASP A 115 18.00 0.28 3.94
N ASN A 116 18.74 -0.07 2.88
CA ASN A 116 18.39 0.29 1.51
C ASN A 116 17.01 -0.27 1.09
N LEU A 117 16.68 -1.49 1.51
CA LEU A 117 15.36 -2.08 1.27
C LEU A 117 14.29 -1.46 2.16
N LEU A 118 14.60 -1.11 3.42
CA LEU A 118 13.67 -0.38 4.30
C LEU A 118 13.24 0.94 3.67
N VAL A 119 14.19 1.71 3.14
CA VAL A 119 13.91 2.99 2.46
C VAL A 119 13.02 2.77 1.24
N ILE A 120 13.31 1.76 0.43
CA ILE A 120 12.48 1.43 -0.75
C ILE A 120 11.06 1.05 -0.32
N GLU A 121 10.89 0.23 0.72
CA GLU A 121 9.57 -0.13 1.22
C GLU A 121 8.81 1.08 1.76
N PHE A 122 9.48 1.99 2.46
CA PHE A 122 8.89 3.22 2.97
C PHE A 122 8.40 4.13 1.84
N VAL A 123 9.24 4.37 0.82
CA VAL A 123 8.90 5.20 -0.34
C VAL A 123 7.76 4.56 -1.14
N ASN A 124 7.87 3.28 -1.49
CA ASN A 124 6.85 2.58 -2.27
C ASN A 124 5.53 2.47 -1.48
N GLY A 125 5.60 2.23 -0.18
CA GLY A 125 4.45 2.21 0.71
C GLY A 125 3.76 3.57 0.80
N THR A 126 4.53 4.65 0.81
CA THR A 126 4.02 6.02 0.81
C THR A 126 3.30 6.35 -0.49
N ILE A 127 3.94 6.08 -1.64
CA ILE A 127 3.33 6.28 -2.97
C ILE A 127 2.04 5.45 -3.09
N GLY A 128 2.09 4.18 -2.70
CA GLY A 128 0.91 3.30 -2.71
C GLY A 128 -0.23 3.82 -1.84
N SER A 129 0.08 4.40 -0.67
CA SER A 129 -0.92 4.97 0.23
C SER A 129 -1.65 6.16 -0.40
N PHE A 130 -0.94 7.03 -1.13
CA PHE A 130 -1.56 8.13 -1.86
C PHE A 130 -2.39 7.65 -3.05
N ILE A 131 -1.89 6.66 -3.80
CA ILE A 131 -2.64 6.04 -4.91
C ILE A 131 -3.98 5.48 -4.39
N ILE A 132 -3.94 4.72 -3.29
CA ILE A 132 -5.15 4.18 -2.66
C ILE A 132 -6.09 5.32 -2.26
N GLY A 133 -5.60 6.33 -1.54
CA GLY A 133 -6.44 7.43 -1.07
C GLY A 133 -7.13 8.20 -2.21
N VAL A 134 -6.40 8.49 -3.29
CA VAL A 134 -6.96 9.15 -4.47
C VAL A 134 -8.01 8.26 -5.15
N VAL A 135 -7.71 6.98 -5.42
CA VAL A 135 -8.66 6.06 -6.06
C VAL A 135 -9.96 5.94 -5.25
N LEU A 136 -9.84 5.77 -3.92
CA LEU A 136 -11.01 5.68 -3.04
C LEU A 136 -11.82 6.98 -3.04
N ALA A 137 -11.16 8.14 -3.01
CA ALA A 137 -11.86 9.42 -3.03
C ALA A 137 -12.67 9.67 -4.32
N TYR A 138 -12.20 9.17 -5.47
CA TYR A 138 -12.93 9.28 -6.73
C TYR A 138 -14.12 8.33 -6.83
N LEU A 139 -14.01 7.14 -6.26
CA LEU A 139 -15.00 6.06 -6.39
C LEU A 139 -16.04 6.04 -5.27
N ILE A 140 -15.69 6.51 -4.08
CA ILE A 140 -16.56 6.54 -2.91
C ILE A 140 -16.96 7.99 -2.65
N ARG A 141 -18.07 8.42 -3.25
CA ARG A 141 -18.56 9.81 -3.19
C ARG A 141 -19.40 10.07 -1.96
#